data_AF-A0A976JR91-F1
#
_entry.id   AF-A0A976JR91-F1
#
_cell.length_a   1.000
_cell.length_b   1.000
_cell.length_c   1.000
_cell.angle_alpha   90.00
_cell.angle_beta   90.00
_cell.angle_gamma   90.00
#
_symmetry.space_group_name_H-M   'P 1'
#
loop_
_entity.id
_entity.type
_entity.pdbx_description
1 polymer ?
#
loop_
_entity_poly.entity_id
_entity_poly.type
_entity_poly.pdbx_seq_one_letter_code
_entity_poly.pdbx_strand_id
1 'polypeptide(L)'
;MYAHYHTPALKDGDQKVSANRYDQSDKHVGKLATPQAARGGPRRGAHPKRAWYRPSLPKVVLLLVLLGLGYAVWFEAETSTLQSRLLSDYARRLTYQLQPGGITNAVRYPRQGPFDERLGYTRLPVLLPRLQVYGMQVERRTVFSPELLRYVDAGFHPPYREKSQVGLTILDSEQQTLFRFRYPRRGYDGFGQIPEPVVNTLLFIENRDLLNERNIHVNPAVDWGRFLKAAFFKVGDAIHLDAPSMGGSTLATQIEKYRHSEDGVTSSIKEKLRQIASASVRIYQQGPDTLPARRTLLVEYLNTVPLAAAPGYGEVNGIGDGLYVWFGANFDRVNELLSQAQPEGELLAEQGLALRQVTALMIAHRRPTHYLLRNREVLARLTDSYLRLLGRNGAIGHDLMNAALTQRLSFREFPQSPAVQVNTTNKGVNVVRNRLVSLLKAPLYDLDRYDLIAHTSLDKV
;
A
#
# COMPACT_ATOMS: atom_id res chain seq x y z
N MET A 1 22.95 9.61 -10.78
CA MET A 1 23.29 9.00 -12.07
C MET A 1 22.01 9.01 -12.89
N TYR A 2 21.87 9.95 -13.81
CA TYR A 2 20.63 10.21 -14.56
C TYR A 2 20.61 9.37 -15.84
N ALA A 3 19.52 8.63 -16.08
CA ALA A 3 19.27 7.95 -17.34
C ALA A 3 18.03 8.58 -18.00
N HIS A 4 18.30 9.36 -19.05
CA HIS A 4 17.32 9.79 -20.04
C HIS A 4 16.87 8.59 -20.88
N TYR A 5 15.58 8.51 -21.20
CA TYR A 5 15.11 7.67 -22.30
C TYR A 5 14.33 8.53 -23.30
N HIS A 6 14.90 8.56 -24.50
CA HIS A 6 14.33 9.06 -25.75
C HIS A 6 13.28 8.07 -26.27
N THR A 7 12.13 8.60 -26.68
CA THR A 7 11.14 7.90 -27.51
C THR A 7 11.48 8.15 -28.98
N PRO A 8 11.52 7.13 -29.87
CA PRO A 8 11.62 7.38 -31.29
C PRO A 8 10.24 7.67 -31.89
N ALA A 9 10.24 8.67 -32.76
CA ALA A 9 9.14 9.05 -33.63
C ALA A 9 8.93 8.01 -34.74
N LEU A 10 7.67 7.77 -35.11
CA LEU A 10 7.29 7.22 -36.41
C LEU A 10 6.45 8.27 -37.12
N LYS A 11 6.95 8.71 -38.28
CA LYS A 11 6.31 9.63 -39.23
C LYS A 11 5.85 8.85 -40.46
N ASP A 12 4.63 9.19 -40.86
CA ASP A 12 4.05 9.36 -42.21
C ASP A 12 4.04 8.25 -43.28
N GLY A 13 2.88 8.21 -43.96
CA GLY A 13 2.66 7.59 -45.27
C GLY A 13 1.25 7.00 -45.43
N ASP A 14 0.16 7.77 -45.43
CA ASP A 14 -0.43 8.48 -46.59
C ASP A 14 -1.59 7.69 -47.24
N GLN A 15 -2.78 8.31 -47.30
CA GLN A 15 -3.64 8.48 -48.49
C GLN A 15 -5.16 8.61 -48.21
N LYS A 16 -5.66 9.82 -48.54
CA LYS A 16 -6.91 10.20 -49.25
C LYS A 16 -8.25 9.89 -48.57
N VAL A 17 -8.99 10.87 -48.03
CA VAL A 17 -9.72 12.01 -48.66
C VAL A 17 -10.83 11.59 -49.63
N SER A 18 -12.09 11.83 -49.22
CA SER A 18 -13.25 12.40 -49.97
C SER A 18 -14.56 11.85 -49.38
N ALA A 19 -15.34 12.59 -48.58
CA ALA A 19 -16.26 13.69 -48.91
C ALA A 19 -17.65 13.24 -49.43
N ASN A 20 -18.68 13.61 -48.63
CA ASN A 20 -20.08 13.99 -48.94
C ASN A 20 -20.99 13.03 -49.76
N ARG A 21 -22.19 12.63 -49.30
CA ARG A 21 -23.46 13.33 -48.95
C ARG A 21 -24.49 13.17 -50.09
N TYR A 22 -25.77 12.96 -49.72
CA TYR A 22 -27.00 12.79 -50.52
C TYR A 22 -27.22 11.35 -51.06
N ASP A 23 -28.42 10.79 -51.19
CA ASP A 23 -29.75 11.40 -51.36
C ASP A 23 -30.90 10.47 -50.94
N GLN A 24 -32.06 11.09 -50.81
CA GLN A 24 -33.40 10.63 -50.46
C GLN A 24 -34.19 10.22 -51.72
N SER A 25 -35.15 9.28 -51.54
CA SER A 25 -36.49 9.17 -52.17
C SER A 25 -36.76 9.45 -53.66
N ASP A 26 -37.47 8.51 -54.30
CA ASP A 26 -38.68 8.64 -55.19
C ASP A 26 -38.67 7.51 -56.26
N LYS A 27 -39.75 6.91 -56.79
CA LYS A 27 -41.18 7.23 -57.00
C LYS A 27 -41.93 5.97 -57.51
N HIS A 28 -43.26 5.94 -57.27
CA HIS A 28 -44.41 5.39 -58.05
C HIS A 28 -44.31 4.01 -58.80
N VAL A 29 -45.33 3.15 -58.86
CA VAL A 29 -46.67 3.27 -59.50
C VAL A 29 -47.54 2.08 -59.03
N GLY A 30 -48.86 2.25 -58.86
CA GLY A 30 -49.80 1.18 -58.50
C GLY A 30 -50.56 0.54 -59.67
N LYS A 31 -51.18 -0.64 -59.44
CA LYS A 31 -52.58 -1.00 -59.77
C LYS A 31 -52.88 -2.52 -59.65
N LEU A 32 -54.03 -2.81 -59.00
CA LEU A 32 -55.06 -3.83 -59.28
C LEU A 32 -54.70 -5.34 -59.36
N ALA A 33 -55.20 -6.13 -58.39
CA ALA A 33 -56.39 -7.01 -58.52
C ALA A 33 -56.38 -8.23 -57.56
N THR A 34 -57.53 -8.40 -56.90
CA THR A 34 -58.08 -9.43 -55.96
C THR A 34 -58.18 -10.88 -56.51
N PRO A 35 -58.82 -11.88 -55.83
CA PRO A 35 -58.67 -12.44 -54.46
C PRO A 35 -58.71 -14.01 -54.45
N GLN A 36 -58.55 -14.68 -53.29
CA GLN A 36 -59.46 -15.73 -52.74
C GLN A 36 -58.81 -16.68 -51.72
N ALA A 37 -59.64 -17.05 -50.74
CA ALA A 37 -59.36 -17.89 -49.58
C ALA A 37 -59.94 -19.31 -49.75
N ALA A 38 -59.36 -20.30 -49.05
CA ALA A 38 -60.01 -21.46 -48.39
C ALA A 38 -58.93 -22.43 -47.86
N ARG A 39 -58.76 -22.65 -46.55
CA ARG A 39 -59.46 -23.55 -45.60
C ARG A 39 -59.07 -25.04 -45.65
N GLY A 40 -58.75 -25.57 -44.46
CA GLY A 40 -58.69 -27.00 -44.07
C GLY A 40 -57.46 -27.30 -43.20
N GLY A 41 -57.47 -27.87 -41.99
CA GLY A 41 -58.47 -28.48 -41.10
C GLY A 41 -57.82 -28.77 -39.71
N PRO A 42 -58.54 -29.25 -38.68
CA PRO A 42 -58.05 -29.31 -37.30
C PRO A 42 -57.41 -30.66 -36.92
N ARG A 43 -56.31 -30.66 -36.15
CA ARG A 43 -55.75 -31.86 -35.50
C ARG A 43 -55.84 -31.78 -33.98
N ARG A 44 -56.33 -32.90 -33.42
CA ARG A 44 -56.72 -33.19 -32.04
C ARG A 44 -55.56 -33.11 -31.04
N GLY A 45 -55.90 -32.74 -29.80
CA GLY A 45 -54.97 -32.54 -28.69
C GLY A 45 -54.24 -33.78 -28.19
N ALA A 46 -53.04 -33.53 -27.69
CA ALA A 46 -52.31 -34.39 -26.78
C ALA A 46 -51.93 -33.54 -25.56
N HIS A 47 -52.48 -33.86 -24.39
CA HIS A 47 -52.06 -33.27 -23.12
C HIS A 47 -50.69 -33.85 -22.73
N PRO A 48 -49.63 -33.04 -22.55
CA PRO A 48 -48.40 -33.55 -21.96
C PRO A 48 -48.65 -33.77 -20.45
N LYS A 49 -48.49 -35.02 -19.99
CA LYS A 49 -48.42 -35.33 -18.57
C LYS A 49 -47.24 -34.54 -17.99
N ARG A 50 -47.51 -33.55 -17.13
CA ARG A 50 -46.50 -32.87 -16.31
C ARG A 50 -45.85 -33.92 -15.41
N ALA A 51 -44.73 -34.47 -15.85
CA ALA A 51 -43.84 -35.25 -15.00
C ALA A 51 -43.31 -34.28 -13.93
N TRP A 52 -43.85 -34.38 -12.71
CA TRP A 52 -43.36 -33.64 -11.56
C TRP A 52 -41.93 -34.14 -11.31
N TYR A 53 -40.95 -33.36 -11.75
CA TYR A 53 -39.54 -33.60 -11.51
C TYR A 53 -39.31 -33.57 -9.99
N ARG A 54 -39.45 -34.72 -9.32
CA ARG A 54 -38.96 -34.90 -7.95
C ARG A 54 -37.44 -34.96 -8.07
N PRO A 55 -36.69 -33.95 -7.59
CA PRO A 55 -35.24 -34.05 -7.62
C PRO A 55 -34.84 -35.33 -6.90
N SER A 56 -33.99 -36.15 -7.52
CA SER A 56 -33.51 -37.35 -6.88
C SER A 56 -32.85 -36.95 -5.56
N LEU A 57 -33.20 -37.63 -4.46
CA LEU A 57 -32.64 -37.42 -3.12
C LEU A 57 -31.12 -37.09 -3.10
N PRO A 58 -30.24 -37.76 -3.88
CA PRO A 58 -28.83 -37.40 -3.96
C PRO A 58 -28.54 -35.98 -4.48
N LYS A 59 -29.34 -35.44 -5.41
CA LYS A 59 -29.18 -34.06 -5.91
C LYS A 59 -29.55 -33.03 -4.86
N VAL A 60 -30.57 -33.32 -4.04
CA VAL A 60 -30.97 -32.45 -2.92
C VAL A 60 -29.90 -32.46 -1.83
N VAL A 61 -29.38 -33.65 -1.47
CA VAL A 61 -28.28 -33.77 -0.51
C VAL A 61 -27.03 -33.04 -1.01
N LEU A 62 -26.65 -33.22 -2.27
CA LEU A 62 -25.51 -32.50 -2.86
C LEU A 62 -25.70 -30.97 -2.81
N LEU A 63 -26.89 -30.48 -3.14
CA LEU A 63 -27.20 -29.05 -3.07
C LEU A 63 -27.07 -28.51 -1.62
N LEU A 64 -27.59 -29.24 -0.63
CA LEU A 64 -27.48 -28.85 0.78
C LEU A 64 -26.03 -28.85 1.26
N VAL A 65 -25.22 -29.83 0.83
CA VAL A 65 -23.78 -29.87 1.13
C VAL A 65 -23.06 -28.66 0.52
N LEU A 66 -23.35 -28.31 -0.74
CA LEU A 66 -22.77 -27.15 -1.40
C LEU A 66 -23.18 -25.83 -0.73
N LEU A 67 -24.45 -25.70 -0.31
CA LEU A 67 -24.93 -24.55 0.44
C LEU A 67 -24.27 -24.45 1.81
N GLY A 68 -24.11 -25.57 2.52
CA GLY A 68 -23.42 -25.63 3.80
C GLY A 68 -21.94 -25.25 3.68
N LEU A 69 -21.25 -25.76 2.65
CA LEU A 69 -19.87 -25.39 2.35
C LEU A 69 -19.74 -23.91 1.97
N GLY A 70 -20.67 -23.41 1.15
CA GLY A 70 -20.73 -21.99 0.78
C GLY A 70 -20.93 -21.09 2.00
N TYR A 71 -21.84 -21.48 2.92
CA TYR A 71 -22.04 -20.77 4.17
C TYR A 71 -20.80 -20.80 5.07
N ALA A 72 -20.13 -21.95 5.20
CA ALA A 72 -18.90 -22.07 5.97
C ALA A 72 -17.77 -21.20 5.41
N VAL A 73 -17.60 -21.16 4.09
CA VAL A 73 -16.63 -20.29 3.41
C VAL A 73 -16.97 -18.82 3.63
N TRP A 74 -18.26 -18.44 3.51
CA TRP A 74 -18.71 -17.08 3.76
C TRP A 74 -18.50 -16.66 5.23
N PHE A 75 -18.85 -17.53 6.18
CA PHE A 75 -18.66 -17.30 7.61
C PHE A 75 -17.18 -17.13 7.96
N GLU A 76 -16.31 -17.97 7.41
CA GLU A 76 -14.86 -17.85 7.59
C GLU A 76 -14.30 -16.59 6.91
N ALA A 77 -14.83 -16.20 5.74
CA ALA A 77 -14.44 -14.97 5.07
C ALA A 77 -14.78 -13.72 5.88
N GLU A 78 -15.93 -13.72 6.57
CA GLU A 78 -16.41 -12.59 7.37
C GLU A 78 -15.73 -12.52 8.75
N THR A 79 -15.47 -13.67 9.38
CA THR A 79 -15.00 -13.73 10.77
C THR A 79 -13.53 -14.10 10.93
N SER A 80 -12.92 -14.79 9.96
CA SER A 80 -11.56 -15.35 10.04
C SER A 80 -11.32 -16.22 11.28
N THR A 81 -12.36 -16.92 11.76
CA THR A 81 -12.29 -17.68 13.03
C THR A 81 -11.32 -18.85 12.96
N LEU A 82 -11.33 -19.61 11.87
CA LEU A 82 -10.43 -20.75 11.66
C LEU A 82 -9.02 -20.27 11.29
N GLN A 83 -8.92 -19.30 10.38
CA GLN A 83 -7.66 -18.69 9.95
C GLN A 83 -6.90 -18.12 11.13
N SER A 84 -7.57 -17.36 12.00
CA SER A 84 -6.93 -16.72 13.14
C SER A 84 -6.27 -17.73 14.08
N ARG A 85 -6.95 -18.83 14.38
CA ARG A 85 -6.38 -19.90 15.22
C ARG A 85 -5.20 -20.59 14.54
N LEU A 86 -5.39 -21.07 13.31
CA LEU A 86 -4.36 -21.84 12.59
C LEU A 86 -3.11 -21.00 12.30
N LEU A 87 -3.29 -19.77 11.84
CA LEU A 87 -2.18 -18.88 11.51
C LEU A 87 -1.47 -18.36 12.75
N SER A 88 -2.19 -18.08 13.84
CA SER A 88 -1.55 -17.70 15.12
C SER A 88 -0.72 -18.86 15.67
N ASP A 89 -1.27 -20.07 15.66
CA ASP A 89 -0.55 -21.26 16.13
C ASP A 89 0.70 -21.57 15.30
N TYR A 90 0.61 -21.34 13.99
CA TYR A 90 1.76 -21.45 13.09
C TYR A 90 2.79 -20.35 13.35
N ALA A 91 2.36 -19.09 13.40
CA ALA A 91 3.23 -17.92 13.57
C ALA A 91 4.00 -17.95 14.90
N ARG A 92 3.40 -18.50 15.98
CA ARG A 92 4.08 -18.69 17.28
C ARG A 92 5.33 -19.58 17.21
N ARG A 93 5.44 -20.44 16.19
CA ARG A 93 6.62 -21.31 15.99
C ARG A 93 7.73 -20.64 15.18
N LEU A 94 7.41 -19.52 14.51
CA LEU A 94 8.33 -18.77 13.67
C LEU A 94 9.16 -17.80 14.52
N THR A 95 10.01 -18.36 15.38
CA THR A 95 10.77 -17.62 16.38
C THR A 95 12.22 -17.36 15.93
N TYR A 96 12.85 -16.41 16.61
CA TYR A 96 14.25 -16.08 16.45
C TYR A 96 14.83 -15.66 17.80
N GLN A 97 16.13 -15.86 17.99
CA GLN A 97 16.80 -15.59 19.26
C GLN A 97 18.17 -14.97 19.03
N LEU A 98 18.58 -14.08 19.94
CA LEU A 98 19.93 -13.53 19.95
C LEU A 98 20.89 -14.56 20.56
N GLN A 99 21.93 -14.92 19.82
CA GLN A 99 22.95 -15.88 20.25
C GLN A 99 24.36 -15.27 20.10
N PRO A 100 25.37 -15.81 20.82
CA PRO A 100 26.78 -15.46 20.60
C PRO A 100 27.20 -15.65 19.14
N GLY A 101 28.12 -14.81 18.67
CA GLY A 101 28.39 -14.59 17.24
C GLY A 101 29.23 -15.66 16.51
N GLY A 102 29.08 -16.94 16.87
CA GLY A 102 29.68 -18.06 16.13
C GLY A 102 29.20 -18.16 14.67
N ILE A 103 29.94 -18.91 13.85
CA ILE A 103 29.54 -19.16 12.46
C ILE A 103 28.21 -19.91 12.46
N THR A 104 27.21 -19.38 11.76
CA THR A 104 25.89 -20.01 11.65
C THR A 104 25.30 -19.80 10.27
N ASN A 105 24.64 -20.84 9.76
CA ASN A 105 23.83 -20.78 8.55
C ASN A 105 22.33 -20.65 8.87
N ALA A 106 21.98 -20.45 10.14
CA ALA A 106 20.60 -20.35 10.61
C ALA A 106 20.09 -18.89 10.60
N VAL A 107 20.41 -18.14 9.55
CA VAL A 107 19.85 -16.82 9.27
C VAL A 107 19.76 -16.62 7.77
N ARG A 108 18.77 -15.85 7.32
CA ARG A 108 18.62 -15.40 5.93
C ARG A 108 18.51 -13.90 5.92
N TYR A 109 19.36 -13.26 5.13
CA TYR A 109 19.27 -11.83 4.88
C TYR A 109 18.39 -11.58 3.65
N PRO A 110 17.60 -10.50 3.63
CA PRO A 110 16.85 -10.14 2.43
C PRO A 110 17.81 -9.92 1.27
N ARG A 111 17.36 -10.22 0.05
CA ARG A 111 18.20 -10.09 -1.16
C ARG A 111 17.93 -8.80 -1.93
N GLN A 112 16.70 -8.29 -1.81
CA GLN A 112 16.15 -7.19 -2.61
C GLN A 112 15.04 -6.52 -1.81
N GLY A 113 14.60 -5.35 -2.25
CA GLY A 113 13.42 -4.67 -1.74
C GLY A 113 13.75 -3.22 -1.37
N PRO A 114 12.97 -2.23 -1.81
CA PRO A 114 13.29 -0.81 -1.57
C PRO A 114 13.47 -0.46 -0.09
N PHE A 115 12.73 -1.12 0.79
CA PHE A 115 12.86 -0.93 2.23
C PHE A 115 14.10 -1.63 2.78
N ASP A 116 14.31 -2.91 2.45
CA ASP A 116 15.45 -3.69 2.94
C ASP A 116 16.80 -3.13 2.45
N GLU A 117 16.85 -2.62 1.22
CA GLU A 117 18.02 -1.93 0.66
C GLU A 117 18.30 -0.62 1.39
N ARG A 118 17.25 0.17 1.62
CA ARG A 118 17.34 1.44 2.36
C ARG A 118 17.88 1.26 3.77
N LEU A 119 17.48 0.19 4.45
CA LEU A 119 17.94 -0.11 5.81
C LEU A 119 19.33 -0.75 5.83
N GLY A 120 19.88 -1.13 4.67
CA GLY A 120 21.17 -1.78 4.51
C GLY A 120 21.15 -3.29 4.77
N TYR A 121 19.97 -3.90 4.96
CA TYR A 121 19.85 -5.33 5.28
C TYR A 121 20.30 -6.23 4.15
N THR A 122 20.03 -5.83 2.90
CA THR A 122 20.49 -6.60 1.72
C THR A 122 22.01 -6.65 1.58
N ARG A 123 22.70 -5.72 2.25
CA ARG A 123 24.16 -5.62 2.20
C ARG A 123 24.87 -6.38 3.31
N LEU A 124 24.16 -6.86 4.33
CA LEU A 124 24.75 -7.60 5.45
C LEU A 124 25.66 -8.76 5.03
N PRO A 125 25.30 -9.61 4.03
CA PRO A 125 26.18 -10.68 3.56
C PRO A 125 27.56 -10.21 3.07
N VAL A 126 27.64 -8.99 2.52
CA VAL A 126 28.88 -8.38 2.00
C VAL A 126 29.58 -7.57 3.09
N LEU A 127 28.82 -6.90 3.96
CA LEU A 127 29.34 -6.04 5.01
C LEU A 127 29.98 -6.84 6.14
N LEU A 128 29.37 -7.94 6.59
CA LEU A 128 29.87 -8.69 7.75
C LEU A 128 31.29 -9.25 7.52
N PRO A 129 31.61 -9.96 6.42
CA PRO A 129 32.98 -10.40 6.16
C PRO A 129 33.96 -9.24 5.98
N ARG A 130 33.50 -8.14 5.38
CA ARG A 130 34.32 -6.94 5.20
C ARG A 130 34.70 -6.30 6.54
N LEU A 131 33.75 -6.17 7.47
CA LEU A 131 34.00 -5.60 8.78
C LEU A 131 35.01 -6.46 9.57
N GLN A 132 34.99 -7.79 9.38
CA GLN A 132 35.99 -8.70 9.96
C GLN A 132 37.41 -8.43 9.46
N VAL A 133 37.58 -8.10 8.17
CA VAL A 133 38.88 -7.68 7.63
C VAL A 133 39.40 -6.39 8.30
N TYR A 134 38.50 -5.52 8.75
CA TYR A 134 38.84 -4.31 9.51
C TYR A 134 38.93 -4.54 11.03
N GLY A 135 39.04 -5.81 11.48
CA GLY A 135 39.25 -6.16 12.89
C GLY A 135 37.99 -6.14 13.76
N MET A 136 36.80 -5.97 13.19
CA MET A 136 35.54 -6.09 13.94
C MET A 136 35.11 -7.55 14.07
N GLN A 137 34.52 -7.91 15.20
CA GLN A 137 33.98 -9.24 15.42
C GLN A 137 32.46 -9.17 15.60
N VAL A 138 31.78 -10.22 15.17
CA VAL A 138 30.35 -10.38 15.47
C VAL A 138 30.27 -10.93 16.90
N GLU A 139 29.91 -10.09 17.87
CA GLU A 139 29.73 -10.53 19.26
C GLU A 139 28.45 -11.35 19.41
N ARG A 140 27.36 -10.86 18.80
CA ARG A 140 26.03 -11.46 18.87
C ARG A 140 25.33 -11.38 17.53
N ARG A 141 24.44 -12.32 17.26
CA ARG A 141 23.62 -12.37 16.04
C ARG A 141 22.29 -13.06 16.30
N THR A 142 21.30 -12.73 15.49
CA THR A 142 20.02 -13.42 15.51
C THR A 142 20.10 -14.75 14.77
N VAL A 143 19.53 -15.79 15.37
CA VAL A 143 19.43 -17.15 14.82
C VAL A 143 17.94 -17.51 14.72
N PHE A 144 17.52 -18.00 13.56
CA PHE A 144 16.15 -18.40 13.27
C PHE A 144 15.87 -19.82 13.77
N SER A 145 14.65 -20.07 14.22
CA SER A 145 14.18 -21.43 14.49
C SER A 145 14.17 -22.28 13.21
N PRO A 146 14.22 -23.62 13.30
CA PRO A 146 14.08 -24.49 12.13
C PRO A 146 12.78 -24.24 11.34
N GLU A 147 11.69 -23.89 12.01
CA GLU A 147 10.42 -23.51 11.39
C GLU A 147 10.53 -22.21 10.62
N LEU A 148 11.15 -21.18 11.20
CA LEU A 148 11.37 -19.90 10.53
C LEU A 148 12.32 -20.05 9.34
N LEU A 149 13.36 -20.88 9.44
CA LEU A 149 14.24 -21.18 8.30
C LEU A 149 13.47 -21.80 7.15
N ARG A 150 12.67 -22.85 7.40
CA ARG A 150 11.83 -23.47 6.37
C ARG A 150 10.86 -22.48 5.74
N TYR A 151 10.28 -21.60 6.55
CA TYR A 151 9.36 -20.57 6.09
C TYR A 151 10.04 -19.56 5.14
N VAL A 152 11.21 -19.05 5.52
CA VAL A 152 11.96 -18.10 4.68
C VAL A 152 12.57 -18.78 3.46
N ASP A 153 13.03 -20.03 3.58
CA ASP A 153 13.56 -20.82 2.46
C ASP A 153 12.47 -21.18 1.44
N ALA A 154 11.20 -21.27 1.86
CA ALA A 154 10.05 -21.34 0.95
C ALA A 154 9.74 -20.00 0.24
N GLY A 155 10.46 -18.94 0.59
CA GLY A 155 10.40 -17.62 -0.01
C GLY A 155 9.43 -16.67 0.68
N PHE A 156 8.90 -16.98 1.86
CA PHE A 156 8.06 -16.04 2.60
C PHE A 156 8.88 -15.01 3.38
N HIS A 157 8.27 -13.87 3.72
CA HIS A 157 8.97 -12.79 4.43
C HIS A 157 8.89 -13.03 5.94
N PRO A 158 10.01 -12.97 6.69
CA PRO A 158 10.01 -13.22 8.12
C PRO A 158 8.99 -12.34 8.86
N PRO A 159 8.13 -12.92 9.73
CA PRO A 159 7.01 -12.18 10.32
C PRO A 159 7.41 -11.35 11.55
N TYR A 160 8.66 -10.90 11.67
CA TYR A 160 9.07 -10.06 12.79
C TYR A 160 8.45 -8.66 12.69
N ARG A 161 8.41 -7.93 13.82
CA ARG A 161 7.97 -6.53 13.83
C ARG A 161 8.99 -5.67 13.09
N GLU A 162 8.56 -5.07 11.99
CA GLU A 162 9.37 -4.15 11.20
C GLU A 162 9.33 -2.74 11.79
N LYS A 163 10.46 -2.04 11.70
CA LYS A 163 10.59 -0.68 12.23
C LYS A 163 10.13 0.33 11.19
N SER A 164 9.10 1.12 11.45
CA SER A 164 8.63 2.14 10.48
C SER A 164 9.55 3.35 10.35
N GLN A 165 10.42 3.58 11.33
CA GLN A 165 11.38 4.68 11.35
C GLN A 165 12.72 4.18 11.90
N VAL A 166 13.79 4.35 11.12
CA VAL A 166 15.16 3.95 11.49
C VAL A 166 16.17 4.96 10.94
N GLY A 167 17.45 4.75 11.21
CA GLY A 167 18.52 5.51 10.59
C GLY A 167 19.80 5.43 11.42
N LEU A 168 20.78 6.24 11.03
CA LEU A 168 22.08 6.24 11.68
C LEU A 168 22.04 6.93 13.05
N THR A 169 22.44 6.21 14.09
CA THR A 169 22.77 6.81 15.39
C THR A 169 24.26 6.63 15.68
N ILE A 170 24.94 7.72 16.03
CA ILE A 170 26.34 7.71 16.45
C ILE A 170 26.39 8.09 17.93
N LEU A 171 27.06 7.24 18.71
CA LEU A 171 27.23 7.40 20.15
C LEU A 171 28.70 7.68 20.49
N ASP A 172 28.93 8.48 21.53
CA ASP A 172 30.25 8.73 22.11
C ASP A 172 30.73 7.56 22.98
N SER A 173 31.88 7.73 23.63
CA SER A 173 32.48 6.77 24.56
C SER A 173 31.61 6.50 25.80
N GLU A 174 30.73 7.42 26.19
CA GLU A 174 29.78 7.31 27.30
C GLU A 174 28.38 6.85 26.85
N GLN A 175 28.23 6.45 25.59
CA GLN A 175 26.96 6.08 24.96
C GLN A 175 25.93 7.22 24.83
N GLN A 176 26.33 8.49 24.95
CA GLN A 176 25.46 9.61 24.64
C GLN A 176 25.37 9.83 23.12
N THR A 177 24.26 10.41 22.67
CA THR A 177 24.02 10.64 21.24
C THR A 177 24.84 11.84 20.75
N LEU A 178 25.79 11.58 19.84
CA LEU A 178 26.55 12.60 19.09
C LEU A 178 25.81 13.02 17.82
N PHE A 179 25.19 12.06 17.14
CA PHE A 179 24.44 12.29 15.92
C PHE A 179 23.30 11.28 15.81
N ARG A 180 22.16 11.75 15.32
CA ARG A 180 21.02 10.91 15.03
C ARG A 180 20.35 11.38 13.76
N PHE A 181 20.21 10.46 12.82
CA PHE A 181 19.37 10.59 11.66
C PHE A 181 18.24 9.57 11.75
N ARG A 182 17.02 10.00 11.43
CA ARG A 182 15.84 9.13 11.36
C ARG A 182 15.12 9.36 10.04
N TYR A 183 14.64 8.28 9.45
CA TYR A 183 13.87 8.30 8.23
C TYR A 183 12.71 7.29 8.27
N PRO A 184 11.50 7.70 7.83
CA PRO A 184 11.11 9.08 7.50
C PRO A 184 11.30 10.03 8.68
N ARG A 185 11.55 11.32 8.42
CA ARG A 185 11.90 12.25 9.51
C ARG A 185 10.70 12.55 10.40
N ARG A 186 9.50 12.50 9.82
CA ARG A 186 8.21 12.75 10.48
C ARG A 186 7.31 11.54 10.34
N GLY A 187 6.69 11.16 11.44
CA GLY A 187 5.76 10.05 11.49
C GLY A 187 5.10 9.97 12.87
N TYR A 188 4.18 9.02 13.01
CA TYR A 188 3.48 8.73 14.26
C TYR A 188 4.21 7.63 15.02
N ASP A 189 4.39 7.78 16.33
CA ASP A 189 4.95 6.74 17.20
C ASP A 189 3.92 5.63 17.49
N GLY A 190 2.63 5.95 17.41
CA GLY A 190 1.56 5.01 17.67
C GLY A 190 0.19 5.50 17.20
N PHE A 191 -0.79 4.60 17.24
CA PHE A 191 -2.13 4.84 16.70
C PHE A 191 -2.85 6.02 17.38
N GLY A 192 -2.68 6.19 18.69
CA GLY A 192 -3.35 7.23 19.47
C GLY A 192 -2.90 8.67 19.16
N GLN A 193 -1.81 8.86 18.41
CA GLN A 193 -1.34 10.18 17.99
C GLN A 193 -1.96 10.63 16.66
N ILE A 194 -2.73 9.77 15.97
CA ILE A 194 -3.27 10.07 14.65
C ILE A 194 -4.63 10.76 14.81
N PRO A 195 -4.80 11.97 14.25
CA PRO A 195 -6.10 12.65 14.31
C PRO A 195 -7.19 11.84 13.61
N GLU A 196 -8.40 11.85 14.17
CA GLU A 196 -9.54 11.07 13.65
C GLU A 196 -9.83 11.36 12.16
N PRO A 197 -9.81 12.62 11.66
CA PRO A 197 -10.02 12.88 10.23
C PRO A 197 -8.99 12.18 9.33
N VAL A 198 -7.75 11.99 9.80
CA VAL A 198 -6.70 11.28 9.05
C VAL A 198 -7.01 9.78 9.00
N VAL A 199 -7.39 9.18 10.13
CA VAL A 199 -7.81 7.77 10.20
C VAL A 199 -9.01 7.54 9.29
N ASN A 200 -10.09 8.32 9.44
CA ASN A 200 -11.32 8.17 8.67
C ASN A 200 -11.08 8.33 7.17
N THR A 201 -10.23 9.30 6.78
CA THR A 201 -9.85 9.50 5.38
C THR A 201 -9.12 8.28 4.82
N LEU A 202 -8.13 7.74 5.54
CA LEU A 202 -7.41 6.56 5.08
C LEU A 202 -8.32 5.34 4.97
N LEU A 203 -9.14 5.07 5.99
CA LEU A 203 -10.07 3.94 5.99
C LEU A 203 -11.06 4.07 4.84
N PHE A 204 -11.57 5.27 4.57
CA PHE A 204 -12.48 5.50 3.46
C PHE A 204 -11.84 5.22 2.10
N ILE A 205 -10.59 5.64 1.91
CA ILE A 205 -9.86 5.51 0.64
C ILE A 205 -9.40 4.06 0.42
N GLU A 206 -8.86 3.42 1.46
CA GLU A 206 -8.11 2.17 1.34
C GLU A 206 -8.86 0.95 1.85
N ASN A 207 -9.50 1.00 3.03
CA ASN A 207 -10.32 -0.11 3.58
C ASN A 207 -11.20 0.34 4.76
N ARG A 208 -12.52 0.41 4.56
CA ARG A 208 -13.49 0.92 5.54
C ARG A 208 -13.62 0.03 6.78
N ASP A 209 -13.42 -1.28 6.62
CA ASP A 209 -13.66 -2.26 7.68
C ASP A 209 -12.38 -2.63 8.45
N LEU A 210 -11.24 -2.00 8.13
CA LEU A 210 -9.94 -2.36 8.71
C LEU A 210 -9.94 -2.25 10.25
N LEU A 211 -10.58 -1.24 10.83
CA LEU A 211 -10.65 -1.06 12.28
C LEU A 211 -12.00 -1.46 12.87
N ASN A 212 -12.80 -2.24 12.15
CA ASN A 212 -14.07 -2.73 12.66
C ASN A 212 -13.83 -3.68 13.86
N GLU A 213 -14.39 -3.31 15.01
CA GLU A 213 -14.26 -4.04 16.28
C GLU A 213 -15.26 -5.18 16.41
N ARG A 214 -16.29 -5.26 15.55
CA ARG A 214 -17.27 -6.37 15.58
C ARG A 214 -16.62 -7.71 15.29
N ASN A 215 -15.64 -7.73 14.37
CA ASN A 215 -14.89 -8.92 14.01
C ASN A 215 -13.40 -8.69 14.33
N ILE A 216 -13.02 -8.93 15.59
CA ILE A 216 -11.65 -8.71 16.08
C ILE A 216 -10.61 -9.62 15.42
N HIS A 217 -11.04 -10.75 14.84
CA HIS A 217 -10.18 -11.79 14.26
C HIS A 217 -9.89 -11.62 12.77
N VAL A 218 -10.47 -10.63 12.09
CA VAL A 218 -10.38 -10.51 10.63
C VAL A 218 -8.93 -10.44 10.15
N ASN A 219 -8.63 -11.18 9.08
CA ASN A 219 -7.37 -11.06 8.36
C ASN A 219 -7.38 -9.84 7.42
N PRO A 220 -6.66 -8.74 7.72
CA PRO A 220 -6.66 -7.55 6.90
C PRO A 220 -5.84 -7.72 5.61
N ALA A 221 -5.10 -8.82 5.44
CA ALA A 221 -4.36 -9.10 4.22
C ALA A 221 -5.27 -9.58 3.08
N VAL A 222 -6.44 -10.15 3.40
CA VAL A 222 -7.39 -10.69 2.44
C VAL A 222 -8.67 -9.87 2.46
N ASP A 223 -9.01 -9.26 1.33
CA ASP A 223 -10.32 -8.62 1.14
C ASP A 223 -11.19 -9.52 0.26
N TRP A 224 -12.03 -10.33 0.90
CA TRP A 224 -12.91 -11.28 0.23
C TRP A 224 -13.95 -10.59 -0.65
N GLY A 225 -14.45 -9.43 -0.24
CA GLY A 225 -15.40 -8.64 -1.04
C GLY A 225 -14.78 -8.15 -2.34
N ARG A 226 -13.54 -7.64 -2.30
CA ARG A 226 -12.79 -7.25 -3.50
C ARG A 226 -12.35 -8.46 -4.31
N PHE A 227 -11.96 -9.56 -3.67
CA PHE A 227 -11.53 -10.79 -4.35
C PHE A 227 -12.67 -11.43 -5.16
N LEU A 228 -13.86 -11.57 -4.56
CA LEU A 228 -15.04 -12.10 -5.24
C LEU A 228 -15.51 -11.19 -6.37
N LYS A 229 -15.52 -9.86 -6.16
CA LYS A 229 -15.82 -8.89 -7.23
C LYS A 229 -14.82 -9.01 -8.37
N ALA A 230 -13.52 -9.03 -8.08
CA ALA A 230 -12.48 -9.16 -9.11
C ALA A 230 -12.54 -10.49 -9.86
N ALA A 231 -12.86 -11.59 -9.19
CA ALA A 231 -13.06 -12.90 -9.81
C ALA A 231 -14.28 -12.89 -10.75
N PHE A 232 -15.39 -12.27 -10.32
CA PHE A 232 -16.59 -12.09 -11.15
C PHE A 232 -16.30 -11.23 -12.40
N PHE A 233 -15.57 -10.12 -12.23
CA PHE A 233 -15.15 -9.27 -13.37
C PHE A 233 -14.21 -9.98 -14.33
N LYS A 234 -13.26 -10.81 -13.86
CA LYS A 234 -12.39 -11.60 -14.74
C LYS A 234 -13.13 -12.66 -15.55
N VAL A 235 -14.23 -13.22 -15.02
CA VAL A 235 -15.13 -14.08 -15.80
C VAL A 235 -15.89 -13.25 -16.84
N GLY A 236 -16.23 -11.99 -16.50
CA GLY A 236 -16.80 -10.99 -17.40
C GLY A 236 -15.88 -10.50 -18.53
N ASP A 237 -14.57 -10.36 -18.28
CA ASP A 237 -13.57 -9.98 -19.29
C ASP A 237 -13.41 -11.06 -20.37
N ALA A 238 -13.61 -12.35 -20.02
CA ALA A 238 -13.67 -13.45 -20.98
C ALA A 238 -14.92 -13.38 -21.90
N ILE A 239 -15.85 -12.47 -21.61
CA ILE A 239 -17.08 -12.17 -22.35
C ILE A 239 -17.09 -10.71 -22.88
N HIS A 240 -15.93 -10.05 -22.95
CA HIS A 240 -15.75 -8.67 -23.47
C HIS A 240 -16.57 -7.58 -22.74
N LEU A 241 -16.66 -7.64 -21.42
CA LEU A 241 -17.12 -6.50 -20.62
C LEU A 241 -15.91 -5.69 -20.15
N ASP A 242 -15.73 -4.46 -20.67
CA ASP A 242 -14.68 -3.55 -20.21
C ASP A 242 -14.87 -3.17 -18.74
N ALA A 243 -14.24 -3.91 -17.83
CA ALA A 243 -14.27 -3.63 -16.40
C ALA A 243 -13.06 -2.76 -15.99
N PRO A 244 -13.25 -1.70 -15.18
CA PRO A 244 -12.13 -0.90 -14.67
C PRO A 244 -11.22 -1.76 -13.78
N SER A 245 -9.91 -1.75 -14.06
CA SER A 245 -8.92 -2.47 -13.25
C SER A 245 -8.82 -1.84 -11.84
N MET A 246 -9.57 -2.43 -10.90
CA MET A 246 -9.55 -2.00 -9.51
C MET A 246 -8.23 -2.42 -8.85
N GLY A 247 -7.57 -1.47 -8.18
CA GLY A 247 -6.41 -1.74 -7.32
C GLY A 247 -6.80 -2.65 -6.17
N GLY A 248 -6.66 -3.97 -6.38
CA GLY A 248 -7.18 -5.01 -5.50
C GLY A 248 -6.20 -5.52 -4.44
N SER A 249 -5.31 -4.67 -3.91
CA SER A 249 -4.38 -5.03 -2.83
C SER A 249 -4.76 -4.30 -1.55
N THR A 250 -4.89 -5.04 -0.46
CA THR A 250 -5.12 -4.52 0.90
C THR A 250 -3.93 -3.72 1.41
N LEU A 251 -4.11 -2.89 2.45
CA LEU A 251 -3.00 -2.17 3.08
C LEU A 251 -1.83 -3.09 3.44
N ALA A 252 -2.10 -4.23 4.08
CA ALA A 252 -1.07 -5.19 4.49
C ALA A 252 -0.25 -5.69 3.28
N THR A 253 -0.90 -6.04 2.18
CA THR A 253 -0.20 -6.50 0.97
C THR A 253 0.53 -5.36 0.24
N GLN A 254 0.02 -4.13 0.29
CA GLN A 254 0.73 -2.98 -0.25
C GLN A 254 2.03 -2.72 0.52
N ILE A 255 2.01 -2.83 1.86
CA ILE A 255 3.21 -2.73 2.70
C ILE A 255 4.24 -3.79 2.31
N GLU A 256 3.83 -5.07 2.26
CA GLU A 256 4.71 -6.17 1.86
C GLU A 256 5.34 -5.92 0.49
N LYS A 257 4.55 -5.41 -0.47
CA LYS A 257 5.03 -5.11 -1.82
C LYS A 257 6.16 -4.08 -1.82
N TYR A 258 5.96 -2.89 -1.25
CA TYR A 258 7.02 -1.87 -1.32
C TYR A 258 8.18 -2.14 -0.34
N ARG A 259 8.01 -3.06 0.62
CA ARG A 259 9.10 -3.47 1.50
C ARG A 259 10.04 -4.46 0.83
N HIS A 260 9.50 -5.50 0.21
CA HIS A 260 10.26 -6.69 -0.17
C HIS A 260 10.19 -7.06 -1.67
N SER A 261 9.25 -6.50 -2.43
CA SER A 261 9.14 -6.76 -3.87
C SER A 261 9.84 -5.68 -4.71
N GLU A 262 10.40 -6.09 -5.85
CA GLU A 262 11.02 -5.18 -6.82
C GLU A 262 9.97 -4.37 -7.60
N ASP A 263 10.34 -3.13 -7.96
CA ASP A 263 9.61 -2.34 -8.95
C ASP A 263 9.91 -2.87 -10.36
N GLY A 264 9.14 -3.87 -10.83
CA GLY A 264 9.41 -4.44 -12.17
C GLY A 264 8.49 -5.55 -12.67
N VAL A 265 7.22 -5.20 -12.96
CA VAL A 265 6.33 -5.81 -13.99
C VAL A 265 5.93 -7.29 -13.90
N THR A 266 6.63 -8.21 -13.23
CA THR A 266 6.21 -9.61 -13.15
C THR A 266 5.33 -9.87 -11.92
N SER A 267 4.15 -9.24 -11.87
CA SER A 267 3.11 -9.56 -10.88
C SER A 267 2.55 -10.97 -11.11
N SER A 268 3.36 -11.98 -10.79
CA SER A 268 2.94 -13.37 -10.87
C SER A 268 1.89 -13.62 -9.79
N ILE A 269 0.89 -14.44 -10.09
CA ILE A 269 -0.13 -14.85 -9.12
C ILE A 269 0.54 -15.45 -7.86
N LYS A 270 1.64 -16.19 -8.06
CA LYS A 270 2.45 -16.78 -6.98
C LYS A 270 3.04 -15.72 -6.05
N GLU A 271 3.58 -14.63 -6.59
CA GLU A 271 4.13 -13.53 -5.78
C GLU A 271 3.02 -12.84 -4.98
N LYS A 272 1.87 -12.57 -5.59
CA LYS A 272 0.72 -11.99 -4.88
C LYS A 272 0.24 -12.91 -3.75
N LEU A 273 0.16 -14.22 -3.98
CA LEU A 273 -0.20 -15.19 -2.95
C LEU A 273 0.83 -15.24 -1.81
N ARG A 274 2.12 -15.14 -2.14
CA ARG A 274 3.19 -15.05 -1.14
C ARG A 274 3.06 -13.77 -0.31
N GLN A 275 2.82 -12.61 -0.91
CA GLN A 275 2.59 -11.35 -0.20
C GLN A 275 1.38 -11.46 0.76
N ILE A 276 0.27 -12.04 0.29
CA ILE A 276 -0.91 -12.28 1.12
C ILE A 276 -0.57 -13.21 2.29
N ALA A 277 0.13 -14.31 2.03
CA ALA A 277 0.50 -15.28 3.07
C ALA A 277 1.46 -14.68 4.09
N SER A 278 2.52 -13.97 3.66
CA SER A 278 3.46 -13.26 4.54
C SER A 278 2.74 -12.24 5.41
N ALA A 279 1.92 -11.38 4.81
CA ALA A 279 1.11 -10.40 5.53
C ALA A 279 0.16 -11.07 6.56
N SER A 280 -0.51 -12.14 6.16
CA SER A 280 -1.45 -12.86 7.04
C SER A 280 -0.72 -13.42 8.26
N VAL A 281 0.40 -14.14 8.06
CA VAL A 281 1.20 -14.71 9.16
C VAL A 281 1.74 -13.61 10.08
N ARG A 282 2.19 -12.49 9.52
CA ARG A 282 2.67 -11.34 10.29
C ARG A 282 1.59 -10.75 11.19
N ILE A 283 0.38 -10.56 10.67
CA ILE A 283 -0.75 -10.01 11.44
C ILE A 283 -1.11 -10.92 12.63
N TYR A 284 -1.09 -12.24 12.44
CA TYR A 284 -1.43 -13.20 13.48
C TYR A 284 -0.26 -13.55 14.42
N GLN A 285 0.91 -12.92 14.26
CA GLN A 285 2.08 -13.22 15.10
C GLN A 285 1.81 -13.00 16.61
N GLN A 286 0.98 -12.00 16.93
CA GLN A 286 0.65 -11.64 18.32
C GLN A 286 -0.58 -12.38 18.86
N GLY A 287 -1.21 -13.24 18.05
CA GLY A 287 -2.39 -14.02 18.44
C GLY A 287 -3.59 -13.78 17.53
N PRO A 288 -4.74 -14.42 17.87
CA PRO A 288 -5.93 -14.41 17.02
C PRO A 288 -6.67 -13.07 17.03
N ASP A 289 -6.51 -12.23 18.06
CA ASP A 289 -7.01 -10.86 18.04
C ASP A 289 -6.07 -9.97 17.20
N THR A 290 -6.57 -9.53 16.05
CA THR A 290 -5.78 -8.77 15.08
C THR A 290 -5.96 -7.26 15.24
N LEU A 291 -6.84 -6.77 16.12
CA LEU A 291 -7.11 -5.34 16.23
C LEU A 291 -5.84 -4.51 16.54
N PRO A 292 -4.94 -4.92 17.48
CA PRO A 292 -3.68 -4.21 17.72
C PRO A 292 -2.76 -4.20 16.48
N ALA A 293 -2.70 -5.33 15.75
CA ALA A 293 -1.92 -5.44 14.53
C ALA A 293 -2.50 -4.56 13.39
N ARG A 294 -3.83 -4.46 13.29
CA ARG A 294 -4.53 -3.60 12.32
C ARG A 294 -4.30 -2.10 12.60
N ARG A 295 -4.28 -1.69 13.87
CA ARG A 295 -3.88 -0.33 14.28
C ARG A 295 -2.42 -0.03 13.96
N THR A 296 -1.53 -0.99 14.21
CA THR A 296 -0.10 -0.88 13.86
C THR A 296 0.09 -0.77 12.35
N LEU A 297 -0.63 -1.58 11.57
CA LEU A 297 -0.61 -1.54 10.11
C LEU A 297 -0.98 -0.15 9.57
N LEU A 298 -1.97 0.51 10.18
CA LEU A 298 -2.36 1.87 9.81
C LEU A 298 -1.23 2.87 10.06
N VAL A 299 -0.60 2.82 11.25
CA VAL A 299 0.55 3.66 11.61
C VAL A 299 1.69 3.44 10.62
N GLU A 300 2.04 2.18 10.36
CA GLU A 300 3.10 1.81 9.43
C GLU A 300 2.81 2.35 8.04
N TYR A 301 1.59 2.19 7.53
CA TYR A 301 1.22 2.70 6.21
C TYR A 301 1.41 4.21 6.12
N LEU A 302 0.87 4.97 7.09
CA LEU A 302 1.01 6.42 7.13
C LEU A 302 2.47 6.86 7.22
N ASN A 303 3.30 6.08 7.91
CA ASN A 303 4.71 6.38 8.08
C ASN A 303 5.57 5.97 6.89
N THR A 304 5.22 4.94 6.12
CA THR A 304 6.14 4.36 5.12
C THR A 304 5.64 4.39 3.68
N VAL A 305 4.42 4.86 3.40
CA VAL A 305 3.88 4.93 2.04
C VAL A 305 4.78 5.77 1.10
N PRO A 306 5.17 5.26 -0.08
CA PRO A 306 6.04 6.00 -0.99
C PRO A 306 5.29 7.13 -1.71
N LEU A 307 5.88 8.32 -1.71
CA LEU A 307 5.32 9.56 -2.27
C LEU A 307 6.28 10.20 -3.29
N ALA A 308 6.92 9.36 -4.11
CA ALA A 308 7.90 9.70 -5.13
C ALA A 308 9.17 10.38 -4.59
N ALA A 309 10.12 10.65 -5.48
CA ALA A 309 11.31 11.42 -5.17
C ALA A 309 11.10 12.89 -5.50
N ALA A 310 11.50 13.77 -4.59
CA ALA A 310 11.45 15.23 -4.76
C ALA A 310 12.83 15.79 -5.15
N PRO A 311 12.88 16.84 -6.00
CA PRO A 311 14.13 17.49 -6.40
C PRO A 311 14.96 17.94 -5.18
N GLY A 312 16.25 17.58 -5.18
CA GLY A 312 17.18 17.91 -4.10
C GLY A 312 16.99 17.16 -2.77
N TYR A 313 15.80 16.61 -2.50
CA TYR A 313 15.51 15.85 -1.28
C TYR A 313 15.76 14.34 -1.43
N GLY A 314 15.47 13.78 -2.60
CA GLY A 314 15.47 12.33 -2.81
C GLY A 314 14.11 11.71 -2.48
N GLU A 315 14.11 10.46 -2.00
CA GLU A 315 12.87 9.71 -1.73
C GLU A 315 12.03 10.38 -0.63
N VAL A 316 10.73 10.51 -0.87
CA VAL A 316 9.74 10.93 0.12
C VAL A 316 8.89 9.73 0.48
N ASN A 317 8.91 9.33 1.74
CA ASN A 317 8.09 8.24 2.26
C ASN A 317 7.35 8.74 3.51
N GLY A 318 6.10 8.30 3.66
CA GLY A 318 5.24 8.69 4.76
C GLY A 318 4.54 10.03 4.56
N ILE A 319 3.32 10.13 5.07
CA ILE A 319 2.49 11.34 5.00
C ILE A 319 3.17 12.51 5.70
N GLY A 320 3.87 12.27 6.82
CA GLY A 320 4.56 13.32 7.56
C GLY A 320 5.64 14.05 6.73
N ASP A 321 6.55 13.29 6.11
CA ASP A 321 7.53 13.88 5.19
C ASP A 321 6.87 14.38 3.90
N GLY A 322 5.80 13.72 3.44
CA GLY A 322 5.00 14.18 2.32
C GLY A 322 4.45 15.61 2.50
N LEU A 323 3.86 15.90 3.65
CA LEU A 323 3.31 17.22 4.00
C LEU A 323 4.41 18.28 3.97
N TYR A 324 5.54 17.99 4.62
CA TYR A 324 6.66 18.92 4.68
C TYR A 324 7.32 19.15 3.32
N VAL A 325 7.62 18.08 2.58
CA VAL A 325 8.37 18.17 1.33
C VAL A 325 7.51 18.74 0.21
N TRP A 326 6.27 18.26 0.04
CA TRP A 326 5.46 18.66 -1.11
C TRP A 326 4.69 19.97 -0.90
N PHE A 327 4.29 20.29 0.32
CA PHE A 327 3.47 21.49 0.60
C PHE A 327 4.15 22.52 1.51
N GLY A 328 5.30 22.18 2.11
CA GLY A 328 5.91 23.06 3.11
C GLY A 328 5.19 23.07 4.45
N ALA A 329 4.23 22.16 4.66
CA ALA A 329 3.42 22.12 5.87
C ALA A 329 4.19 21.56 7.07
N ASN A 330 3.98 22.15 8.24
CA ASN A 330 4.51 21.62 9.49
C ASN A 330 3.62 20.45 9.96
N PHE A 331 4.22 19.26 10.10
CA PHE A 331 3.50 18.03 10.46
C PHE A 331 2.82 18.13 11.83
N ASP A 332 3.48 18.71 12.82
CA ASP A 332 2.93 18.84 14.18
C ASP A 332 1.74 19.80 14.17
N ARG A 333 1.85 20.93 13.46
CA ARG A 333 0.74 21.88 13.29
C ARG A 333 -0.44 21.27 12.54
N VAL A 334 -0.19 20.48 11.49
CA VAL A 334 -1.26 19.77 10.75
C VAL A 334 -2.00 18.82 11.69
N ASN A 335 -1.29 18.07 12.54
CA ASN A 335 -1.92 17.16 13.50
C ASN A 335 -2.69 17.91 14.59
N GLU A 336 -2.14 18.99 15.11
CA GLU A 336 -2.81 19.86 16.07
C GLU A 336 -4.13 20.38 15.49
N LEU A 337 -4.09 20.96 14.28
CA LEU A 337 -5.28 21.45 13.56
C LEU A 337 -6.31 20.35 13.38
N LEU A 338 -5.91 19.19 12.88
CA LEU A 338 -6.84 18.08 12.61
C LEU A 338 -7.40 17.42 13.87
N SER A 339 -6.81 17.67 15.04
CA SER A 339 -7.30 17.20 16.34
C SER A 339 -8.25 18.19 17.02
N GLN A 340 -8.39 19.42 16.51
CA GLN A 340 -9.31 20.40 17.08
C GLN A 340 -10.77 19.98 16.86
N ALA A 341 -11.52 19.97 17.95
CA ALA A 341 -12.96 19.76 17.93
C ALA A 341 -13.65 21.12 17.70
N GLN A 342 -14.59 21.16 16.75
CA GLN A 342 -15.42 22.35 16.47
C GLN A 342 -14.62 23.63 16.18
N PRO A 343 -13.71 23.61 15.19
CA PRO A 343 -13.03 24.82 14.77
C PRO A 343 -14.03 25.85 14.20
N GLU A 344 -13.77 27.13 14.40
CA GLU A 344 -14.55 28.21 13.80
C GLU A 344 -13.65 29.24 13.09
N GLY A 345 -14.23 30.00 12.16
CA GLY A 345 -13.54 31.08 11.46
C GLY A 345 -12.26 30.65 10.73
N GLU A 346 -11.17 31.37 10.97
CA GLU A 346 -9.86 31.13 10.35
C GLU A 346 -9.28 29.76 10.71
N LEU A 347 -9.51 29.28 11.93
CA LEU A 347 -9.03 27.97 12.37
C LEU A 347 -9.68 26.84 11.57
N LEU A 348 -10.97 26.96 11.25
CA LEU A 348 -11.68 26.00 10.40
C LEU A 348 -11.12 26.01 8.97
N ALA A 349 -10.72 27.18 8.46
CA ALA A 349 -10.07 27.31 7.16
C ALA A 349 -8.68 26.62 7.15
N GLU A 350 -7.86 26.84 8.18
CA GLU A 350 -6.57 26.16 8.37
C GLU A 350 -6.72 24.64 8.48
N GLN A 351 -7.69 24.16 9.28
CA GLN A 351 -7.99 22.74 9.43
C GLN A 351 -8.48 22.13 8.11
N GLY A 352 -9.27 22.87 7.33
CA GLY A 352 -9.68 22.49 5.99
C GLY A 352 -8.49 22.32 5.03
N LEU A 353 -7.51 23.23 5.08
CA LEU A 353 -6.30 23.11 4.27
C LEU A 353 -5.46 21.91 4.68
N ALA A 354 -5.28 21.69 5.98
CA ALA A 354 -4.58 20.54 6.54
C ALA A 354 -5.22 19.22 6.06
N LEU A 355 -6.55 19.09 6.14
CA LEU A 355 -7.27 17.91 5.66
C LEU A 355 -7.10 17.71 4.16
N ARG A 356 -7.20 18.80 3.39
CA ARG A 356 -7.03 18.77 1.93
C ARG A 356 -5.64 18.25 1.54
N GLN A 357 -4.59 18.71 2.21
CA GLN A 357 -3.21 18.27 1.96
C GLN A 357 -3.02 16.78 2.31
N VAL A 358 -3.53 16.32 3.46
CA VAL A 358 -3.48 14.90 3.84
C VAL A 358 -4.20 14.03 2.81
N THR A 359 -5.43 14.41 2.45
CA THR A 359 -6.25 13.68 1.46
C THR A 359 -5.54 13.61 0.10
N ALA A 360 -4.90 14.69 -0.33
CA ALA A 360 -4.15 14.72 -1.57
C ALA A 360 -2.97 13.72 -1.56
N LEU A 361 -2.21 13.61 -0.47
CA LEU A 361 -1.12 12.63 -0.37
C LEU A 361 -1.66 11.18 -0.36
N MET A 362 -2.76 10.95 0.34
CA MET A 362 -3.45 9.65 0.38
C MET A 362 -4.10 9.25 -0.94
N ILE A 363 -4.27 10.17 -1.90
CA ILE A 363 -4.67 9.83 -3.28
C ILE A 363 -3.42 9.64 -4.15
N ALA A 364 -2.42 10.50 -3.95
CA ALA A 364 -1.22 10.54 -4.76
C ALA A 364 -0.43 9.23 -4.72
N HIS A 365 -0.41 8.50 -3.59
CA HIS A 365 0.33 7.23 -3.46
C HIS A 365 0.04 6.19 -4.56
N ARG A 366 -1.13 6.25 -5.21
CA ARG A 366 -1.48 5.31 -6.30
C ARG A 366 -0.59 5.47 -7.52
N ARG A 367 -0.16 6.71 -7.80
CA ARG A 367 0.75 7.09 -8.89
C ARG A 367 1.52 8.36 -8.50
N PRO A 368 2.45 8.28 -7.52
CA PRO A 368 2.95 9.46 -6.84
C PRO A 368 3.73 10.38 -7.78
N THR A 369 4.56 9.82 -8.67
CA THR A 369 5.28 10.60 -9.69
C THR A 369 4.34 11.33 -10.63
N HIS A 370 3.22 10.71 -11.02
CA HIS A 370 2.24 11.33 -11.90
C HIS A 370 1.56 12.52 -11.20
N TYR A 371 1.08 12.34 -9.97
CA TYR A 371 0.28 13.35 -9.28
C TYR A 371 1.08 14.48 -8.64
N LEU A 372 2.26 14.19 -8.07
CA LEU A 372 3.02 15.17 -7.28
C LEU A 372 4.00 15.99 -8.13
N LEU A 373 4.49 15.43 -9.23
CA LEU A 373 5.45 16.09 -10.12
C LEU A 373 4.82 16.65 -11.40
N ARG A 374 3.86 15.95 -12.01
CA ARG A 374 3.40 16.28 -13.38
C ARG A 374 1.97 16.84 -13.44
N ASN A 375 1.04 16.22 -12.74
CA ASN A 375 -0.41 16.47 -12.91
C ASN A 375 -1.10 16.88 -11.60
N ARG A 376 -0.63 17.99 -11.02
CA ARG A 376 -1.14 18.55 -9.75
C ARG A 376 -2.60 19.01 -9.83
N GLU A 377 -3.02 19.53 -10.99
CA GLU A 377 -4.42 19.91 -11.22
C GLU A 377 -5.38 18.72 -11.21
N VAL A 378 -4.94 17.57 -11.75
CA VAL A 378 -5.71 16.33 -11.68
C VAL A 378 -5.81 15.87 -10.23
N LEU A 379 -4.72 15.97 -9.46
CA LEU A 379 -4.75 15.64 -8.04
C LEU A 379 -5.71 16.54 -7.26
N ALA A 380 -5.74 17.84 -7.53
CA ALA A 380 -6.66 18.77 -6.88
C ALA A 380 -8.14 18.39 -7.13
N ARG A 381 -8.52 18.11 -8.39
CA ARG A 381 -9.90 17.69 -8.72
C ARG A 381 -10.29 16.35 -8.11
N LEU A 382 -9.36 15.40 -8.06
CA LEU A 382 -9.58 14.13 -7.36
C LEU A 382 -9.76 14.37 -5.86
N THR A 383 -8.95 15.24 -5.26
CA THR A 383 -9.06 15.61 -3.85
C THR A 383 -10.44 16.20 -3.55
N ASP A 384 -10.94 17.12 -4.38
CA ASP A 384 -12.31 17.66 -4.23
C ASP A 384 -13.39 16.58 -4.27
N SER A 385 -13.22 15.62 -5.19
CA SER A 385 -14.17 14.51 -5.34
C SER A 385 -14.19 13.62 -4.10
N TYR A 386 -13.01 13.29 -3.56
CA TYR A 386 -12.89 12.50 -2.33
C TYR A 386 -13.39 13.26 -1.10
N LEU A 387 -13.11 14.55 -0.95
CA LEU A 387 -13.64 15.37 0.14
C LEU A 387 -15.18 15.35 0.16
N ARG A 388 -15.82 15.51 -1.00
CA ARG A 388 -17.29 15.40 -1.11
C ARG A 388 -17.80 14.01 -0.73
N LEU A 389 -17.10 12.95 -1.14
CA LEU A 389 -17.47 11.58 -0.79
C LEU A 389 -17.31 11.32 0.72
N LEU A 390 -16.23 11.79 1.33
CA LEU A 390 -15.97 11.68 2.76
C LEU A 390 -17.08 12.35 3.57
N GLY A 391 -17.42 13.61 3.25
CA GLY A 391 -18.48 14.34 3.96
C GLY A 391 -19.86 13.72 3.76
N ARG A 392 -20.21 13.31 2.54
CA ARG A 392 -21.51 12.64 2.26
C ARG A 392 -21.68 11.30 2.98
N ASN A 393 -20.59 10.59 3.27
CA ASN A 393 -20.62 9.32 3.98
C ASN A 393 -20.39 9.49 5.50
N GLY A 394 -20.34 10.73 6.00
CA GLY A 394 -20.12 11.02 7.42
C GLY A 394 -18.72 10.69 7.94
N ALA A 395 -17.74 10.46 7.07
CA ALA A 395 -16.36 10.18 7.47
C ALA A 395 -15.63 11.44 7.99
N ILE A 396 -16.11 12.61 7.57
CA ILE A 396 -15.69 13.94 8.07
C ILE A 396 -16.93 14.81 8.23
N GLY A 397 -16.88 15.81 9.12
CA GLY A 397 -17.96 16.78 9.30
C GLY A 397 -18.22 17.62 8.05
N HIS A 398 -19.48 18.03 7.84
CA HIS A 398 -19.87 18.83 6.67
C HIS A 398 -19.17 20.20 6.60
N ASP A 399 -18.99 20.87 7.73
CA ASP A 399 -18.33 22.18 7.77
C ASP A 399 -16.85 22.06 7.42
N LEU A 400 -16.17 21.02 7.93
CA LEU A 400 -14.78 20.73 7.58
C LEU A 400 -14.63 20.36 6.10
N MET A 401 -15.55 19.58 5.54
CA MET A 401 -15.60 19.30 4.11
C MET A 401 -15.71 20.60 3.30
N ASN A 402 -16.65 21.48 3.66
CA ASN A 402 -16.86 22.75 2.97
C ASN A 402 -15.62 23.64 3.07
N ALA A 403 -15.03 23.78 4.26
CA ALA A 403 -13.80 24.50 4.47
C ALA A 403 -12.65 23.95 3.59
N ALA A 404 -12.43 22.64 3.58
CA ALA A 404 -11.41 22.00 2.75
C ALA A 404 -11.62 22.20 1.23
N LEU A 405 -12.88 22.31 0.79
CA LEU A 405 -13.23 22.59 -0.62
C LEU A 405 -12.98 24.04 -1.03
N THR A 406 -12.98 24.98 -0.09
CA THR A 406 -12.63 26.39 -0.38
C THR A 406 -11.12 26.61 -0.51
N GLN A 407 -10.31 25.68 0.01
CA GLN A 407 -8.85 25.77 0.02
C GLN A 407 -8.21 25.32 -1.29
N ARG A 408 -7.02 25.85 -1.60
CA ARG A 408 -6.21 25.44 -2.77
C ARG A 408 -4.95 24.70 -2.31
N LEU A 409 -4.53 23.71 -3.08
CA LEU A 409 -3.26 23.02 -2.84
C LEU A 409 -2.11 23.89 -3.37
N SER A 410 -1.31 24.45 -2.46
CA SER A 410 -0.05 25.12 -2.79
C SER A 410 1.11 24.16 -2.59
N PHE A 411 1.91 23.95 -3.65
CA PHE A 411 3.06 23.05 -3.61
C PHE A 411 4.34 23.85 -3.40
N ARG A 412 5.28 23.26 -2.65
CA ARG A 412 6.61 23.82 -2.44
C ARG A 412 7.32 24.07 -3.76
N GLU A 413 7.82 25.29 -3.91
CA GLU A 413 8.73 25.66 -4.99
C GLU A 413 10.17 25.39 -4.57
N PHE A 414 10.67 24.20 -4.93
CA PHE A 414 12.00 23.72 -4.51
C PHE A 414 13.16 24.71 -4.78
N PRO A 415 13.19 25.48 -5.89
CA PRO A 415 14.25 26.48 -6.10
C PRO A 415 14.24 27.61 -5.08
N GLN A 416 13.06 28.00 -4.58
CA GLN A 416 12.91 29.10 -3.63
C GLN A 416 12.96 28.62 -2.16
N SER A 417 12.45 27.42 -1.90
CA SER A 417 12.41 26.83 -0.56
C SER A 417 12.85 25.36 -0.61
N PRO A 418 14.16 25.09 -0.59
CA PRO A 418 14.69 23.73 -0.58
C PRO A 418 14.13 22.91 0.60
N ALA A 419 13.76 21.65 0.35
CA ALA A 419 13.26 20.77 1.40
C ALA A 419 14.38 20.13 2.25
N VAL A 420 15.63 20.20 1.79
CA VAL A 420 16.78 19.63 2.48
C VAL A 420 17.01 20.37 3.79
N GLN A 421 16.96 19.64 4.90
CA GLN A 421 17.39 20.17 6.19
C GLN A 421 18.89 19.92 6.34
N VAL A 422 19.66 20.99 6.48
CA VAL A 422 21.08 20.90 6.81
C VAL A 422 21.17 20.43 8.27
N ASN A 423 21.58 19.18 8.47
CA ASN A 423 21.93 18.73 9.81
C ASN A 423 23.24 19.43 10.19
N THR A 424 23.22 20.27 11.21
CA THR A 424 24.44 20.87 11.76
C THR A 424 25.29 19.77 12.38
N THR A 425 26.32 19.31 11.65
CA THR A 425 27.27 18.33 12.17
C THR A 425 28.57 19.01 12.57
N ASN A 426 29.06 18.69 13.77
CA ASN A 426 30.39 19.12 14.18
C ASN A 426 31.47 18.33 13.41
N LYS A 427 32.71 18.81 13.45
CA LYS A 427 33.85 18.18 12.73
C LYS A 427 34.04 16.72 13.13
N GLY A 428 33.88 16.39 14.42
CA GLY A 428 34.02 15.02 14.94
C GLY A 428 33.02 14.04 14.33
N VAL A 429 31.74 14.42 14.27
CA VAL A 429 30.68 13.61 13.62
C VAL A 429 31.00 13.38 12.14
N ASN A 430 31.51 14.38 11.43
CA ASN A 430 31.88 14.22 10.02
C ASN A 430 33.05 13.25 9.81
N VAL A 431 34.04 13.23 10.72
CA VAL A 431 35.13 12.24 10.69
C VAL A 431 34.58 10.82 10.84
N VAL A 432 33.69 10.59 11.81
CA VAL A 432 33.06 9.28 12.03
C VAL A 432 32.22 8.87 10.81
N ARG A 433 31.38 9.76 10.29
CA ARG A 433 30.54 9.48 9.11
C ARG A 433 31.39 9.14 7.90
N ASN A 434 32.47 9.87 7.63
CA ASN A 434 33.40 9.55 6.53
C ASN A 434 34.09 8.20 6.72
N ARG A 435 34.45 7.84 7.95
CA ARG A 435 34.99 6.50 8.26
C ARG A 435 33.96 5.41 8.01
N LEU A 436 32.70 5.61 8.42
CA LEU A 436 31.60 4.69 8.16
C LEU A 436 31.31 4.54 6.66
N VAL A 437 31.35 5.62 5.88
CA VAL A 437 31.24 5.58 4.41
C VAL A 437 32.29 4.63 3.81
N SER A 438 33.54 4.73 4.26
CA SER A 438 34.63 3.87 3.78
C SER A 438 34.49 2.40 4.23
N LEU A 439 34.14 2.19 5.50
CA LEU A 439 33.95 0.84 6.06
C LEU A 439 32.78 0.12 5.37
N LEU A 440 31.66 0.81 5.20
CA LEU A 440 30.43 0.24 4.67
C LEU A 440 30.32 0.37 3.14
N LYS A 441 31.21 1.12 2.48
CA LYS A 441 31.13 1.44 1.04
C LYS A 441 29.73 1.91 0.66
N ALA A 442 29.21 2.88 1.40
CA ALA A 442 27.87 3.44 1.19
C ALA A 442 27.98 4.96 1.06
N PRO A 443 27.33 5.61 0.08
CA PRO A 443 27.28 7.06 0.03
C PRO A 443 26.59 7.61 1.29
N LEU A 444 26.88 8.86 1.67
CA LEU A 444 26.31 9.48 2.88
C LEU A 444 24.78 9.42 2.91
N TYR A 445 24.12 9.57 1.77
CA TYR A 445 22.67 9.48 1.65
C TYR A 445 22.12 8.11 2.09
N ASP A 446 22.76 7.02 1.68
CA ASP A 446 22.34 5.66 2.07
C ASP A 446 22.75 5.37 3.52
N LEU A 447 23.97 5.76 3.90
CA LEU A 447 24.51 5.55 5.23
C LEU A 447 23.60 6.14 6.32
N ASP A 448 23.12 7.36 6.12
CA ASP A 448 22.24 8.02 7.09
C ASP A 448 20.93 7.23 7.31
N ARG A 449 20.50 6.45 6.32
CA ARG A 449 19.23 5.69 6.31
C ARG A 449 19.38 4.25 6.78
N TYR A 450 20.61 3.74 6.91
CA TYR A 450 20.85 2.39 7.42
C TYR A 450 20.34 2.27 8.86
N ASP A 451 19.75 1.11 9.21
CA ASP A 451 19.42 0.79 10.61
C ASP A 451 20.69 0.41 11.35
N LEU A 452 21.47 1.43 11.72
CA LEU A 452 22.82 1.30 12.24
C LEU A 452 23.03 2.18 13.47
N ILE A 453 23.56 1.57 14.52
CA ILE A 453 24.10 2.27 15.67
C ILE A 453 25.62 2.07 15.67
N ALA A 454 26.37 3.17 15.71
CA ALA A 454 27.83 3.16 15.76
C ALA A 454 28.30 3.75 17.09
N HIS A 455 29.03 2.97 17.87
CA HIS A 455 29.72 3.42 19.08
C HIS A 455 31.11 3.90 18.71
N THR A 456 31.55 5.01 19.31
CA THR A 456 32.83 5.64 18.98
C THR A 456 33.64 5.90 20.24
N SER A 457 34.94 6.17 20.06
CA SER A 457 35.83 6.61 21.14
C SER A 457 35.92 8.14 21.25
N LEU A 458 35.05 8.88 20.56
CA LEU A 458 34.98 10.33 20.69
C LEU A 458 34.35 10.69 22.02
N ASP A 459 34.84 11.77 22.62
CA ASP A 459 34.16 12.48 23.69
C ASP A 459 33.28 13.59 23.08
N LYS A 460 32.12 13.83 23.69
CA LYS A 460 31.16 14.84 23.26
C LYS A 460 31.54 16.25 23.71
N VAL A 461 32.36 16.36 24.77
CA VAL A 461 32.76 17.62 25.40
C VAL A 461 33.61 18.48 24.47
#